data_AF-Q3KM31-F1
#
_entry.id   AF-Q3KM31-F1
#
_cell.length_a   1.000
_cell.length_b   1.000
_cell.length_c   1.000
_cell.angle_alpha   90.00
_cell.angle_beta   90.00
_cell.angle_gamma   90.00
#
_symmetry.space_group_name_H-M   'P 1'
#
loop_
_entity.id
_entity.type
_entity.pdbx_description
1 polymer ?
#
loop_
_entity_poly.entity_id
_entity_poly.type
_entity_poly.pdbx_seq_one_letter_code
_entity_poly.pdbx_strand_id
1 'polypeptide(L)'
;MSITSPPIEVSVLTDSIKNLLEKNFLRVVVKGELSNVSLQTSGHLYFAIKDSKAVLNGAFFHFRSKYFDRKPKDGDYVILHGKLTVYAPRGQYQIVAYALTFSGEGNLLQQFEERKQRLAAEGYFDPKRKKPLPSGARVIGVITSPTGAVIQDILRVLSRRCHQFQVILYPVTVQGATAAQEISQAIQFFNQNSMGVHALIIARGGGSIEDLWAFNEEELVKSIVASSIPIISAVGHETDFTLCDFASDVRAPTPSAAAEIVCKSSDQYRQELQNLRRYVSSHARQFIAAKKNLLTHWQRHLASVDFYHTAQQTLDYTRAALERGIETKLEYYKQRFAQYRRWLKSDVLIRIEKHLADLNQSLMLSIKNKIYTKKTSLNQLYTSCLKNELLNLQHRTQHSRNILSQLSRRLHIAIASSQQTHQECLVRLQNELSFTIQHLLTKAKERCQAIQEQASSLNPKNVLKRGFAQLFDFNKHFVIISAESLKQSDLVRVCLQDGEAVVSVKEVWLNNDKKG
;
A
#
# COMPACT_ATOMS: atom_id res chain seq x y z
N MET A 1 -47.32 -67.67 13.34
CA MET A 1 -45.90 -67.38 13.08
C MET A 1 -45.09 -68.03 14.18
N SER A 2 -44.29 -69.03 13.85
CA SER A 2 -43.37 -69.69 14.78
C SER A 2 -42.36 -68.67 15.28
N ILE A 3 -42.47 -68.28 16.55
CA ILE A 3 -41.49 -67.40 17.19
C ILE A 3 -40.26 -68.26 17.51
N THR A 4 -39.41 -68.47 16.51
CA THR A 4 -38.18 -69.30 16.58
C THR A 4 -36.95 -68.43 16.79
N SER A 5 -36.98 -67.61 17.84
CA SER A 5 -35.77 -66.97 18.36
C SER A 5 -35.52 -67.51 19.76
N PRO A 6 -34.37 -68.13 20.04
CA PRO A 6 -34.04 -68.57 21.39
C PRO A 6 -34.06 -67.37 22.35
N PRO A 7 -34.45 -67.56 23.63
CA PRO A 7 -34.41 -66.49 24.61
C PRO A 7 -32.96 -65.99 24.76
N ILE A 8 -32.78 -64.67 24.72
CA ILE A 8 -31.48 -64.01 24.88
C ILE A 8 -31.45 -63.37 26.27
N GLU A 9 -30.33 -63.47 26.98
CA GLU A 9 -30.18 -62.78 28.26
C GLU A 9 -30.27 -61.25 28.09
N VAL A 10 -30.86 -60.57 29.08
CA VAL A 10 -31.02 -59.11 29.06
C VAL A 10 -29.67 -58.39 28.92
N SER A 11 -28.60 -58.97 29.49
CA SER A 11 -27.21 -58.53 29.35
C SER A 11 -26.78 -58.48 27.87
N VAL A 12 -26.95 -59.59 27.16
CA VAL A 12 -26.57 -59.73 25.74
C VAL A 12 -27.39 -58.81 24.84
N LEU A 13 -28.68 -58.65 25.13
CA LEU A 13 -29.53 -57.71 24.39
C LEU A 13 -29.09 -56.25 24.63
N THR A 14 -28.83 -55.89 25.88
CA THR A 14 -28.39 -54.52 26.24
C THR A 14 -27.03 -54.19 25.63
N ASP A 15 -26.10 -55.13 25.64
CA ASP A 15 -24.79 -54.96 25.00
C ASP A 15 -24.91 -54.85 23.47
N SER A 16 -25.83 -55.58 22.85
CA SER A 16 -26.12 -55.46 21.41
C SER A 16 -26.66 -54.06 21.07
N ILE A 17 -27.58 -53.53 21.88
CA ILE A 17 -28.11 -52.16 21.72
C ILE A 17 -27.00 -51.11 21.93
N LYS A 18 -26.17 -51.29 22.96
CA LYS A 18 -25.03 -50.42 23.24
C LYS A 18 -24.07 -50.37 22.05
N ASN A 19 -23.70 -51.53 21.50
CA ASN A 19 -22.79 -51.61 20.36
C ASN A 19 -23.37 -50.97 19.10
N LEU A 20 -24.68 -51.10 18.87
CA LEU A 20 -25.37 -50.46 17.74
C LEU A 20 -25.34 -48.93 17.86
N LEU A 21 -25.64 -48.41 19.05
CA LEU A 21 -25.63 -46.97 19.32
C LEU A 21 -24.23 -46.37 19.27
N GLU A 22 -23.24 -47.02 19.88
CA GLU A 22 -21.85 -46.53 19.87
C GLU A 22 -21.25 -46.55 18.45
N LYS A 23 -21.66 -47.50 17.59
CA LYS A 23 -21.26 -47.52 16.18
C LYS A 23 -21.89 -46.39 15.36
N ASN A 24 -23.17 -46.10 15.56
CA ASN A 24 -23.90 -45.13 14.74
C ASN A 24 -23.78 -43.67 15.23
N PHE A 25 -23.58 -43.46 16.53
CA PHE A 25 -23.59 -42.13 17.17
C PHE A 25 -22.28 -41.83 17.91
N LEU A 26 -21.16 -42.03 17.21
CA LEU A 26 -19.81 -41.81 17.73
C LEU A 26 -19.51 -40.34 18.07
N ARG A 27 -20.06 -39.41 17.29
CA ARG A 27 -19.94 -37.95 17.47
C ARG A 27 -21.30 -37.31 17.25
N VAL A 28 -21.92 -36.89 18.34
CA VAL A 28 -23.20 -36.18 18.34
C VAL A 28 -23.02 -34.79 18.92
N VAL A 29 -23.70 -33.82 18.31
CA VAL A 29 -23.78 -32.44 18.81
C VAL A 29 -25.23 -32.19 19.18
N VAL A 30 -25.48 -31.92 20.47
CA VAL A 30 -26.84 -31.77 21.01
C VAL A 30 -26.98 -30.37 21.60
N LYS A 31 -28.05 -29.68 21.21
CA LYS A 31 -28.42 -28.37 21.76
C LYS A 31 -29.67 -28.51 22.61
N GLY A 32 -29.69 -27.88 23.77
CA GLY A 32 -30.82 -27.92 24.70
C GLY A 32 -30.51 -27.25 26.03
N GLU A 33 -31.50 -27.21 26.90
CA GLU A 33 -31.40 -26.68 28.25
C GLU A 33 -30.86 -27.76 29.19
N LEU A 34 -29.89 -27.42 30.04
CA LEU A 34 -29.44 -28.30 31.11
C LEU A 34 -30.43 -28.30 32.27
N SER A 35 -30.64 -29.48 32.84
CA SER A 35 -31.43 -29.73 34.03
C SER A 35 -30.79 -30.83 34.88
N ASN A 36 -31.08 -30.89 36.17
CA ASN A 36 -30.49 -31.85 37.11
C ASN A 36 -28.95 -31.88 37.08
N VAL A 37 -28.33 -30.71 36.98
CA VAL A 37 -26.88 -30.53 36.92
C VAL A 37 -26.28 -30.81 38.31
N SER A 38 -25.49 -31.86 38.41
CA SER A 38 -24.81 -32.29 39.63
C SER A 38 -23.32 -32.49 39.38
N LEU A 39 -22.49 -31.64 39.96
CA LEU A 39 -21.03 -31.78 39.96
C LEU A 39 -20.58 -32.60 41.18
N GLN A 40 -20.10 -33.82 40.94
CA GLN A 40 -19.61 -34.71 42.00
C GLN A 40 -18.18 -34.34 42.44
N THR A 41 -17.81 -34.71 43.67
CA THR A 41 -16.45 -34.48 44.23
C THR A 41 -15.36 -35.16 43.40
N SER A 42 -15.68 -36.22 42.64
CA SER A 42 -14.77 -36.89 41.72
C SER A 42 -14.40 -36.07 40.47
N GLY A 43 -15.04 -34.92 40.26
CA GLY A 43 -14.87 -34.11 39.05
C GLY A 43 -15.67 -34.61 37.86
N HIS A 44 -16.76 -35.36 38.09
CA HIS A 44 -17.70 -35.77 37.04
C HIS A 44 -18.96 -34.91 37.13
N LEU A 45 -19.39 -34.39 35.98
CA LEU A 45 -20.62 -33.62 35.86
C LEU A 45 -21.72 -34.52 35.30
N TYR A 46 -22.80 -34.70 36.04
CA TYR A 46 -24.01 -35.36 35.56
C TYR A 46 -25.06 -34.30 35.26
N PHE A 47 -25.81 -34.47 34.18
CA PHE A 47 -26.83 -33.52 33.75
C PHE A 47 -27.88 -34.23 32.88
N ALA A 48 -29.01 -33.59 32.67
CA ALA A 48 -30.01 -33.96 31.66
C ALA A 48 -30.17 -32.78 30.71
N ILE A 49 -29.94 -33.00 29.42
CA ILE A 49 -30.19 -32.00 28.37
C ILE A 49 -31.59 -32.22 27.81
N LYS A 50 -32.42 -31.18 27.81
CA LYS A 50 -33.82 -31.24 27.37
C LYS A 50 -34.10 -30.24 26.26
N ASP A 51 -34.99 -30.62 25.35
CA ASP A 51 -35.68 -29.71 24.43
C ASP A 51 -37.18 -29.69 24.76
N SER A 52 -38.02 -29.17 23.85
CA SER A 52 -39.48 -29.12 24.07
C SER A 52 -40.19 -30.48 24.03
N LYS A 53 -39.52 -31.56 23.59
CA LYS A 53 -40.13 -32.87 23.33
C LYS A 53 -39.41 -34.04 23.99
N ALA A 54 -38.11 -33.92 24.25
CA ALA A 54 -37.25 -35.02 24.66
C ALA A 54 -36.24 -34.58 25.73
N VAL A 55 -35.82 -35.56 26.53
CA VAL A 55 -34.78 -35.41 27.56
C VAL A 55 -33.73 -36.49 27.35
N LEU A 56 -32.46 -36.12 27.39
CA LEU A 56 -31.32 -37.02 27.28
C LEU A 56 -30.40 -36.85 28.49
N ASN A 57 -30.20 -37.92 29.25
CA ASN A 57 -29.25 -37.92 30.36
C ASN A 57 -27.82 -37.92 29.83
N GLY A 58 -26.91 -37.27 30.53
CA GLY A 58 -25.52 -37.17 30.13
C GLY A 58 -24.54 -37.11 31.30
N ALA A 59 -23.30 -37.47 30.99
CA ALA A 59 -22.18 -37.39 31.89
C ALA A 59 -20.98 -36.75 31.16
N PHE A 60 -20.31 -35.83 31.83
CA PHE A 60 -19.02 -35.29 31.43
C PHE A 60 -17.96 -35.81 32.40
N PHE A 61 -17.19 -36.80 31.95
CA PHE A 61 -16.11 -37.36 32.75
C PHE A 61 -14.93 -36.40 32.81
N HIS A 62 -14.34 -36.25 33.99
CA HIS A 62 -13.23 -35.33 34.25
C HIS A 62 -13.52 -33.89 33.80
N PHE A 63 -14.70 -33.37 34.14
CA PHE A 63 -15.07 -31.97 33.90
C PHE A 63 -14.12 -31.06 34.69
N ARG A 64 -13.08 -30.57 34.02
CA ARG A 64 -12.09 -29.67 34.61
C ARG A 64 -12.70 -28.27 34.68
N SER A 65 -13.34 -27.97 35.80
CA SER A 65 -13.95 -26.66 36.07
C SER A 65 -12.98 -25.49 35.93
N LYS A 66 -11.67 -25.72 35.93
CA LYS A 66 -10.65 -24.68 35.72
C LYS A 66 -10.68 -24.06 34.31
N TYR A 67 -11.26 -24.74 33.31
CA TYR A 67 -11.32 -24.23 31.95
C TYR A 67 -12.65 -23.55 31.61
N PHE A 68 -13.59 -23.51 32.56
CA PHE A 68 -14.88 -22.86 32.37
C PHE A 68 -15.04 -21.79 33.45
N ASP A 69 -15.18 -20.53 33.04
CA ASP A 69 -15.36 -19.40 33.95
C ASP A 69 -16.66 -19.55 34.77
N ARG A 70 -17.65 -20.21 34.17
CA ARG A 70 -18.93 -20.50 34.77
C ARG A 70 -19.14 -22.01 34.87
N LYS A 71 -19.44 -22.49 36.08
CA LYS A 71 -19.95 -23.85 36.28
C LYS A 71 -21.34 -23.96 35.64
N PRO A 72 -21.62 -24.99 34.83
CA PRO A 72 -22.95 -25.23 34.29
C PRO A 72 -23.97 -25.35 35.44
N LYS A 73 -25.15 -24.77 35.26
CA LYS A 73 -26.28 -24.79 36.20
C LYS A 73 -27.54 -25.24 35.48
N ASP A 74 -28.54 -25.61 36.28
CA ASP A 74 -29.89 -25.83 35.79
C ASP A 74 -30.43 -24.56 35.11
N GLY A 75 -31.04 -24.73 33.94
CA GLY A 75 -31.52 -23.65 33.09
C GLY A 75 -30.52 -23.16 32.04
N ASP A 76 -29.24 -23.56 32.12
CA ASP A 76 -28.25 -23.14 31.13
C ASP A 76 -28.53 -23.80 29.77
N TYR A 77 -28.74 -22.99 28.74
CA TYR A 77 -28.83 -23.48 27.36
C TYR A 77 -27.42 -23.75 26.85
N VAL A 78 -27.14 -24.95 26.37
CA VAL A 78 -25.79 -25.38 25.97
C VAL A 78 -25.81 -26.13 24.64
N ILE A 79 -24.64 -26.20 24.02
CA ILE A 79 -24.29 -27.10 22.92
C ILE A 79 -23.27 -28.10 23.47
N LEU A 80 -23.61 -29.38 23.46
CA LEU A 80 -22.77 -30.47 23.93
C LEU A 80 -22.24 -31.28 22.76
N HIS A 81 -20.93 -31.52 22.76
CA HIS A 81 -20.31 -32.50 21.88
C HIS A 81 -20.00 -33.77 22.68
N GLY A 82 -20.46 -34.92 22.19
CA GLY A 82 -20.33 -36.18 22.90
C GLY A 82 -20.49 -37.41 22.02
N LYS A 83 -20.49 -38.58 22.66
CA LYS A 83 -20.87 -39.87 22.06
C LYS A 83 -22.10 -40.42 22.77
N LEU A 84 -22.98 -41.10 22.04
CA LEU A 84 -24.14 -41.76 22.66
C LEU A 84 -23.76 -43.17 23.11
N THR A 85 -24.13 -43.55 24.33
CA THR A 85 -23.87 -44.88 24.91
C THR A 85 -25.06 -45.34 25.74
N VAL A 86 -25.03 -46.58 26.22
CA VAL A 86 -26.06 -47.17 27.09
C VAL A 86 -25.44 -47.44 28.45
N TYR A 87 -26.10 -46.99 29.52
CA TYR A 87 -25.77 -47.40 30.88
C TYR A 87 -26.32 -48.81 31.13
N ALA A 88 -25.48 -49.82 30.87
CA ALA A 88 -25.86 -51.24 30.87
C ALA A 88 -26.67 -51.70 32.10
N PRO A 89 -26.36 -51.30 33.36
CA PRO A 89 -27.11 -51.75 34.52
C PRO A 89 -28.59 -51.35 34.54
N ARG A 90 -28.98 -50.29 33.81
CA ARG A 90 -30.38 -49.82 33.73
C ARG A 90 -30.94 -49.83 32.30
N GLY A 91 -30.14 -50.19 31.29
CA GLY A 91 -30.56 -50.14 29.89
C GLY A 91 -30.97 -48.74 29.39
N GLN A 92 -30.42 -47.67 29.98
CA GLN A 92 -30.79 -46.28 29.63
C GLN A 92 -29.77 -45.65 28.69
N TYR A 93 -30.26 -44.91 27.68
CA TYR A 93 -29.42 -44.11 26.80
C TYR A 93 -28.84 -42.91 27.53
N GLN A 94 -27.57 -42.61 27.28
CA GLN A 94 -26.92 -41.43 27.82
C GLN A 94 -25.89 -40.85 26.83
N ILE A 95 -25.65 -39.54 26.91
CA ILE A 95 -24.56 -38.86 26.19
C ILE A 95 -23.33 -38.74 27.09
N VAL A 96 -22.18 -39.22 26.61
CA VAL A 96 -20.88 -38.94 27.24
C VAL A 96 -20.28 -37.72 26.54
N ALA A 97 -20.39 -36.57 27.20
CA ALA A 97 -19.89 -35.30 26.67
C ALA A 97 -18.38 -35.15 26.89
N TYR A 98 -17.70 -34.57 25.91
CA TYR A 98 -16.29 -34.22 25.98
C TYR A 98 -16.03 -32.73 25.70
N ALA A 99 -17.02 -31.99 25.19
CA ALA A 99 -17.00 -30.53 25.13
C ALA A 99 -18.40 -29.96 25.37
N LEU A 100 -18.45 -28.78 26.00
CA LEU A 100 -19.67 -28.04 26.34
C LEU A 100 -19.41 -26.58 26.00
N THR A 101 -20.35 -25.94 25.32
CA THR A 101 -20.35 -24.50 25.07
C THR A 101 -21.73 -23.94 25.43
N PHE A 102 -21.80 -22.75 26.03
CA PHE A 102 -23.09 -22.16 26.34
C PHE A 102 -23.73 -21.62 25.05
N SER A 103 -24.99 -21.98 24.81
CA SER A 103 -25.78 -21.55 23.66
C SER A 103 -26.23 -20.09 23.85
N GLY A 104 -25.28 -19.18 23.66
CA GLY A 104 -25.41 -17.72 23.69
C GLY A 104 -24.08 -17.09 23.29
N GLU A 105 -23.00 -17.61 23.88
CA GLU A 105 -21.61 -17.24 23.59
C GLU A 105 -21.26 -17.43 22.11
N GLY A 106 -21.74 -18.49 21.44
CA GLY A 106 -21.45 -18.72 20.02
C GLY A 106 -22.03 -17.66 19.09
N ASN A 107 -23.24 -17.17 19.37
CA ASN A 107 -23.88 -16.11 18.59
C ASN A 107 -23.17 -14.77 18.84
N LEU A 108 -22.82 -14.48 20.11
CA LEU A 108 -22.08 -13.28 20.46
C LEU A 108 -20.68 -13.29 19.84
N LEU A 109 -19.96 -14.42 19.84
CA LEU A 109 -18.66 -14.51 19.20
C LEU A 109 -18.75 -14.28 17.69
N GLN A 110 -19.76 -14.86 17.03
CA GLN A 110 -20.00 -14.60 15.61
C GLN A 110 -20.29 -13.11 15.34
N GLN A 111 -21.18 -12.49 16.12
CA GLN A 111 -21.48 -11.07 15.98
C GLN A 111 -20.25 -10.19 16.23
N PHE A 112 -19.39 -10.58 17.19
CA PHE A 112 -18.14 -9.88 17.47
C PHE A 112 -17.18 -9.96 16.27
N GLU A 113 -17.00 -11.14 15.69
CA GLU A 113 -16.15 -11.32 14.52
C GLU A 113 -16.68 -10.55 13.29
N GLU A 114 -17.97 -10.62 13.03
CA GLU A 114 -18.62 -9.88 11.94
C GLU A 114 -18.44 -8.36 12.10
N ARG A 115 -18.72 -7.82 13.31
CA ARG A 115 -18.53 -6.39 13.60
C ARG A 115 -17.06 -5.98 13.51
N LYS A 116 -16.14 -6.82 14.02
CA LYS A 116 -14.69 -6.57 13.95
C LYS A 116 -14.23 -6.45 12.50
N GLN A 117 -14.65 -7.37 11.63
CA GLN A 117 -14.29 -7.34 10.22
C GLN A 117 -14.83 -6.09 9.52
N ARG A 118 -16.11 -5.76 9.74
CA ARG A 118 -16.74 -4.56 9.15
C ARG A 118 -16.04 -3.28 9.59
N LEU A 119 -15.82 -3.07 10.89
CA LEU A 119 -15.19 -1.86 11.42
C LEU A 119 -13.70 -1.77 11.08
N ALA A 120 -13.01 -2.91 10.95
CA ALA A 120 -11.65 -2.95 10.42
C ALA A 120 -11.60 -2.49 8.95
N ALA A 121 -12.56 -2.94 8.12
CA ALA A 121 -12.66 -2.54 6.71
C ALA A 121 -12.97 -1.04 6.54
N GLU A 122 -13.76 -0.47 7.44
CA GLU A 122 -14.02 0.98 7.50
C GLU A 122 -12.83 1.79 8.07
N GLY A 123 -11.80 1.13 8.60
CA GLY A 123 -10.56 1.75 9.07
C GLY A 123 -10.60 2.29 10.51
N TYR A 124 -11.57 1.88 11.34
CA TYR A 124 -11.67 2.32 12.75
C TYR A 124 -10.52 1.80 13.61
N PHE A 125 -9.84 0.71 13.20
CA PHE A 125 -8.73 0.12 13.95
C PHE A 125 -7.35 0.42 13.35
N ASP A 126 -7.25 1.37 12.42
CA ASP A 126 -5.96 1.74 11.79
C ASP A 126 -4.98 2.28 12.85
N PRO A 127 -3.79 1.67 13.02
CA PRO A 127 -2.76 2.18 13.92
C PRO A 127 -2.38 3.65 13.70
N LYS A 128 -2.54 4.19 12.48
CA LYS A 128 -2.23 5.60 12.17
C LYS A 128 -3.17 6.60 12.84
N ARG A 129 -4.37 6.17 13.27
CA ARG A 129 -5.34 7.03 13.97
C ARG A 129 -5.07 7.13 15.46
N LYS A 130 -4.22 6.24 16.01
CA LYS A 130 -3.94 6.18 17.44
C LYS A 130 -3.06 7.35 17.87
N LYS A 131 -3.47 8.04 18.93
CA LYS A 131 -2.78 9.19 19.52
C LYS A 131 -1.70 8.71 20.50
N PRO A 132 -0.51 9.34 20.53
CA PRO A 132 0.51 9.01 21.52
C PRO A 132 0.08 9.45 22.93
N LEU A 133 0.35 8.63 23.94
CA LEU A 133 0.10 8.99 25.33
C LEU A 133 1.06 10.08 25.81
N PRO A 134 0.57 11.12 26.51
CA PRO A 134 1.43 12.18 27.05
C PRO A 134 2.30 11.63 28.19
N SER A 135 3.61 11.90 28.12
CA SER A 135 4.60 11.36 29.05
C SER A 135 4.50 11.85 30.52
N GLY A 136 3.57 12.77 30.80
CA GLY A 136 3.37 13.40 32.11
C GLY A 136 1.91 13.73 32.36
N ALA A 137 1.01 12.77 32.12
CA ALA A 137 -0.42 12.94 32.36
C ALA A 137 -0.71 13.24 33.84
N ARG A 138 -0.98 14.51 34.16
CA ARG A 138 -1.38 14.95 35.51
C ARG A 138 -2.86 14.74 35.81
N VAL A 139 -3.74 15.06 34.87
CA VAL A 139 -5.18 14.88 35.04
C VAL A 139 -5.64 13.70 34.19
N ILE A 140 -6.22 12.69 34.82
CA ILE A 140 -6.65 11.45 34.20
C ILE A 140 -8.16 11.33 34.39
N GLY A 141 -8.90 11.17 33.29
CA GLY A 141 -10.32 10.84 33.35
C GLY A 141 -10.49 9.33 33.46
N VAL A 142 -11.34 8.86 34.36
CA VAL A 142 -11.64 7.43 34.52
C VAL A 142 -13.12 7.24 34.29
N ILE A 143 -13.45 6.35 33.36
CA ILE A 143 -14.82 5.98 32.98
C ILE A 143 -15.02 4.54 33.44
N THR A 144 -15.70 4.39 34.58
CA THR A 144 -15.98 3.08 35.19
C THR A 144 -17.12 3.22 36.20
N SER A 145 -17.51 2.11 36.83
CA SER A 145 -18.53 2.13 37.88
C SER A 145 -18.02 2.88 39.12
N PRO A 146 -18.88 3.69 39.79
CA PRO A 146 -18.49 4.41 41.00
C PRO A 146 -18.14 3.48 42.15
N THR A 147 -18.69 2.27 42.13
CA THR A 147 -18.46 1.20 43.10
C THR A 147 -17.74 0.04 42.41
N GLY A 148 -16.73 -0.52 43.07
CA GLY A 148 -16.03 -1.72 42.58
C GLY A 148 -14.54 -1.74 42.89
N ALA A 149 -13.95 -2.93 42.77
CA ALA A 149 -12.51 -3.12 42.94
C ALA A 149 -11.69 -2.36 41.88
N VAL A 150 -12.24 -2.19 40.67
CA VAL A 150 -11.59 -1.55 39.52
C VAL A 150 -11.10 -0.14 39.83
N ILE A 151 -11.98 0.75 40.33
CA ILE A 151 -11.60 2.12 40.67
C ILE A 151 -10.61 2.16 41.85
N GLN A 152 -10.80 1.28 42.85
CA GLN A 152 -9.88 1.19 43.99
C GLN A 152 -8.48 0.76 43.57
N ASP A 153 -8.37 -0.19 42.63
CA ASP A 153 -7.09 -0.67 42.11
C ASP A 153 -6.39 0.42 41.30
N ILE A 154 -7.11 1.15 40.44
CA ILE A 154 -6.57 2.32 39.72
C ILE A 154 -6.05 3.38 40.72
N LEU A 155 -6.86 3.75 41.71
CA LEU A 155 -6.47 4.76 42.72
C LEU A 155 -5.29 4.29 43.57
N ARG A 156 -5.24 3.00 43.95
CA ARG A 156 -4.12 2.42 44.72
C ARG A 156 -2.82 2.45 43.93
N VAL A 157 -2.86 2.13 42.64
CA VAL A 157 -1.67 2.17 41.78
C VAL A 157 -1.20 3.61 41.55
N LEU A 158 -2.11 4.53 41.23
CA LEU A 158 -1.78 5.93 41.00
C LEU A 158 -1.22 6.60 42.28
N SER A 159 -1.84 6.38 43.45
CA SER A 159 -1.36 6.93 44.72
C SER A 159 0.02 6.43 45.13
N ARG A 160 0.35 5.18 44.80
CA ARG A 160 1.68 4.61 45.09
C ARG A 160 2.75 5.10 44.13
N ARG A 161 2.44 5.23 42.83
CA ARG A 161 3.44 5.54 41.80
C ARG A 161 3.59 7.04 41.54
N CYS A 162 2.57 7.85 41.80
CA CYS A 162 2.47 9.22 41.28
C CYS A 162 2.08 10.16 42.42
N HIS A 163 2.88 11.19 42.70
CA HIS A 163 2.57 12.13 43.81
C HIS A 163 1.73 13.34 43.35
N GLN A 164 1.59 13.57 42.05
CA GLN A 164 0.93 14.75 41.47
C GLN A 164 -0.02 14.34 40.35
N PHE A 165 -1.09 13.63 40.70
CA PHE A 165 -2.15 13.28 39.76
C PHE A 165 -3.51 13.70 40.30
N GLN A 166 -4.42 14.03 39.38
CA GLN A 166 -5.83 14.28 39.65
C GLN A 166 -6.64 13.26 38.85
N VAL A 167 -7.48 12.50 39.52
CA VAL A 167 -8.41 11.57 38.87
C VAL A 167 -9.79 12.22 38.83
N ILE A 168 -10.37 12.29 37.63
CA ILE A 168 -11.75 12.72 37.44
C ILE A 168 -12.55 11.48 37.05
N LEU A 169 -13.37 10.99 37.96
CA LEU A 169 -14.24 9.85 37.71
C LEU A 169 -15.53 10.32 37.04
N TYR A 170 -15.85 9.77 35.88
CA TYR A 170 -17.19 9.84 35.30
C TYR A 170 -17.89 8.49 35.56
N PRO A 171 -18.89 8.44 36.46
CA PRO A 171 -19.54 7.20 36.82
C PRO A 171 -20.44 6.71 35.67
N VAL A 172 -20.25 5.45 35.26
CA VAL A 172 -21.07 4.79 34.24
C VAL A 172 -21.45 3.38 34.66
N THR A 173 -22.52 2.85 34.07
CA THR A 173 -22.76 1.41 34.07
C THR A 173 -21.73 0.74 33.14
N VAL A 174 -21.09 -0.31 33.64
CA VAL A 174 -20.03 -1.05 32.93
C VAL A 174 -20.50 -2.41 32.40
N GLN A 175 -21.81 -2.66 32.46
CA GLN A 175 -22.50 -3.86 31.99
C GLN A 175 -23.97 -3.54 31.69
N GLY A 176 -24.59 -4.31 30.82
CA GLY A 176 -25.98 -4.10 30.40
C GLY A 176 -26.13 -3.20 29.16
N ALA A 177 -27.37 -3.03 28.71
CA ALA A 177 -27.67 -2.41 27.41
C ALA A 177 -27.36 -0.90 27.34
N THR A 178 -27.39 -0.19 28.47
CA THR A 178 -27.13 1.27 28.51
C THR A 178 -25.65 1.62 28.65
N ALA A 179 -24.81 0.66 29.04
CA ALA A 179 -23.40 0.88 29.34
C ALA A 179 -22.63 1.49 28.17
N ALA A 180 -22.85 1.00 26.94
CA ALA A 180 -22.18 1.53 25.76
C ALA A 180 -22.50 3.03 25.51
N GLN A 181 -23.76 3.40 25.71
CA GLN A 181 -24.24 4.78 25.54
C GLN A 181 -23.69 5.70 26.62
N GLU A 182 -23.74 5.26 27.89
CA GLU A 182 -23.21 6.03 29.03
C GLU A 182 -21.70 6.24 28.92
N ILE A 183 -20.93 5.22 28.51
CA ILE A 183 -19.49 5.35 28.25
C ILE A 183 -19.24 6.34 27.09
N SER A 184 -20.04 6.26 26.02
CA SER A 184 -19.91 7.15 24.87
C SER A 184 -20.21 8.62 25.24
N GLN A 185 -21.24 8.85 26.07
CA GLN A 185 -21.56 10.16 26.64
C GLN A 185 -20.45 10.67 27.55
N ALA A 186 -19.85 9.81 28.37
CA ALA A 186 -18.72 10.17 29.22
C ALA A 186 -17.51 10.63 28.39
N ILE A 187 -17.19 9.92 27.30
CA ILE A 187 -16.14 10.34 26.36
C ILE A 187 -16.48 11.72 25.80
N GLN A 188 -17.68 11.90 25.26
CA GLN A 188 -18.11 13.19 24.69
C GLN A 188 -18.02 14.33 25.72
N PHE A 189 -18.47 14.09 26.95
CA PHE A 189 -18.40 15.04 28.05
C PHE A 189 -16.96 15.52 28.32
N PHE A 190 -16.00 14.60 28.39
CA PHE A 190 -14.60 14.96 28.60
C PHE A 190 -14.00 15.75 27.43
N ASN A 191 -14.39 15.44 26.19
CA ASN A 191 -13.92 16.17 25.02
C ASN A 191 -14.53 17.59 24.94
N GLN A 192 -15.78 17.77 25.36
CA GLN A 192 -16.49 19.06 25.29
C GLN A 192 -16.10 20.02 26.43
N ASN A 193 -15.98 19.51 27.66
CA ASN A 193 -15.85 20.37 28.85
C ASN A 193 -14.43 20.83 29.19
N SER A 194 -13.44 20.56 28.33
CA SER A 194 -12.05 21.06 28.43
C SER A 194 -11.48 21.07 29.86
N MET A 195 -11.64 19.98 30.61
CA MET A 195 -11.24 19.89 32.03
C MET A 195 -9.71 19.71 32.23
N GLY A 196 -8.90 19.94 31.19
CA GLY A 196 -7.46 19.68 31.22
C GLY A 196 -7.08 18.21 31.34
N VAL A 197 -7.98 17.28 31.01
CA VAL A 197 -7.73 15.84 31.04
C VAL A 197 -6.76 15.44 29.93
N HIS A 198 -5.69 14.75 30.29
CA HIS A 198 -4.62 14.36 29.37
C HIS A 198 -4.80 12.95 28.79
N ALA A 199 -5.50 12.07 29.50
CA ALA A 199 -5.79 10.71 29.07
C ALA A 199 -7.07 10.21 29.74
N LEU A 200 -7.81 9.36 29.03
CA LEU A 200 -8.98 8.66 29.55
C LEU A 200 -8.67 7.19 29.76
N ILE A 201 -9.20 6.61 30.84
CA ILE A 201 -9.17 5.17 31.11
C ILE A 201 -10.60 4.66 31.11
N ILE A 202 -10.92 3.76 30.19
CA ILE A 202 -12.17 3.00 30.20
C ILE A 202 -11.86 1.65 30.85
N ALA A 203 -12.46 1.37 32.00
CA ALA A 203 -12.09 0.20 32.79
C ALA A 203 -13.28 -0.64 33.23
N ARG A 204 -13.12 -1.95 33.12
CA ARG A 204 -14.02 -2.97 33.68
C ARG A 204 -13.21 -4.21 34.04
N GLY A 205 -13.57 -4.88 35.13
CA GLY A 205 -12.99 -6.17 35.48
C GLY A 205 -13.28 -7.28 34.47
N GLY A 206 -12.81 -8.49 34.76
CA GLY A 206 -13.19 -9.69 34.00
C GLY A 206 -14.67 -10.04 34.13
N GLY A 207 -15.14 -10.93 33.25
CA GLY A 207 -16.48 -11.52 33.27
C GLY A 207 -16.79 -12.20 31.95
N SER A 208 -18.02 -12.71 31.80
CA SER A 208 -18.38 -13.41 30.56
C SER A 208 -18.45 -12.47 29.36
N ILE A 209 -18.49 -13.03 28.16
CA ILE A 209 -18.69 -12.26 26.93
C ILE A 209 -20.00 -11.45 26.97
N GLU A 210 -21.04 -11.93 27.66
CA GLU A 210 -22.28 -11.17 27.85
C GLU A 210 -22.05 -9.90 28.68
N ASP A 211 -21.31 -10.01 29.79
CA ASP A 211 -21.06 -8.84 30.64
C ASP A 211 -20.15 -7.81 29.94
N LEU A 212 -19.24 -8.29 29.09
CA LEU A 212 -18.32 -7.48 28.29
C LEU A 212 -18.96 -6.93 27.01
N TRP A 213 -20.20 -7.33 26.69
CA TRP A 213 -20.77 -7.07 25.37
C TRP A 213 -20.94 -5.59 25.07
N ALA A 214 -21.20 -4.76 26.09
CA ALA A 214 -21.29 -3.31 25.95
C ALA A 214 -20.03 -2.68 25.31
N PHE A 215 -18.86 -3.30 25.49
CA PHE A 215 -17.59 -2.84 24.91
C PHE A 215 -17.39 -3.26 23.44
N ASN A 216 -18.32 -4.05 22.89
CA ASN A 216 -18.39 -4.48 21.50
C ASN A 216 -19.48 -3.75 20.69
N GLU A 217 -20.11 -2.73 21.28
CA GLU A 217 -21.06 -1.90 20.58
C GLU A 217 -20.38 -0.89 19.66
N GLU A 218 -20.94 -0.72 18.47
CA GLU A 218 -20.37 0.12 17.42
C GLU A 218 -20.36 1.61 17.80
N GLU A 219 -21.37 2.06 18.53
CA GLU A 219 -21.47 3.44 19.03
C GLU A 219 -20.27 3.81 19.90
N LEU A 220 -19.83 2.88 20.75
CA LEU A 220 -18.66 3.08 21.60
C LEU A 220 -17.38 3.15 20.77
N VAL A 221 -17.20 2.24 19.81
CA VAL A 221 -16.04 2.25 18.90
C VAL A 221 -15.93 3.59 18.17
N LYS A 222 -17.05 4.09 17.63
CA LYS A 222 -17.10 5.39 16.95
C LYS A 222 -16.74 6.54 17.88
N SER A 223 -17.25 6.52 19.11
CA SER A 223 -16.97 7.54 20.13
C SER A 223 -15.50 7.55 20.57
N ILE A 224 -14.88 6.38 20.70
CA ILE A 224 -13.45 6.25 21.05
C ILE A 224 -12.57 6.86 19.95
N VAL A 225 -12.80 6.47 18.70
CA VAL A 225 -12.02 6.95 17.54
C VAL A 225 -12.24 8.45 17.30
N ALA A 226 -13.42 8.98 17.60
CA ALA A 226 -13.73 10.41 17.47
C ALA A 226 -13.16 11.28 18.60
N SER A 227 -12.67 10.69 19.71
CA SER A 227 -12.14 11.45 20.83
C SER A 227 -10.84 12.17 20.45
N SER A 228 -10.67 13.42 20.91
CA SER A 228 -9.40 14.16 20.82
C SER A 228 -8.42 13.78 21.93
N ILE A 229 -8.93 13.33 23.08
CA ILE A 229 -8.13 12.87 24.23
C ILE A 229 -7.70 11.41 24.01
N PRO A 230 -6.43 11.04 24.27
CA PRO A 230 -5.99 9.64 24.19
C PRO A 230 -6.73 8.72 25.18
N ILE A 231 -7.16 7.55 24.72
CA ILE A 231 -7.97 6.57 25.48
C ILE A 231 -7.18 5.29 25.69
N ILE A 232 -7.18 4.82 26.94
CA ILE A 232 -6.64 3.53 27.36
C ILE A 232 -7.82 2.61 27.68
N SER A 233 -7.91 1.47 26.99
CA SER A 233 -8.87 0.42 27.32
C SER A 233 -8.27 -0.53 28.34
N ALA A 234 -9.01 -0.81 29.41
CA ALA A 234 -8.62 -1.69 30.51
C ALA A 234 -9.81 -2.61 30.86
N VAL A 235 -10.26 -3.35 29.86
CA VAL A 235 -11.48 -4.15 29.90
C VAL A 235 -11.11 -5.63 29.90
N GLY A 236 -11.47 -6.36 30.96
CA GLY A 236 -11.22 -7.80 31.05
C GLY A 236 -9.78 -8.17 31.44
N HIS A 237 -9.35 -9.37 31.05
CA HIS A 237 -7.98 -9.91 31.21
C HIS A 237 -7.26 -10.04 29.86
N GLU A 238 -6.05 -10.62 29.86
CA GLU A 238 -5.21 -10.75 28.66
C GLU A 238 -5.92 -11.42 27.48
N THR A 239 -6.76 -12.43 27.72
CA THR A 239 -7.52 -13.18 26.70
C THR A 239 -8.78 -12.49 26.21
N ASP A 240 -9.28 -11.52 26.97
CA ASP A 240 -10.59 -10.92 26.73
C ASP A 240 -10.37 -9.70 25.81
N PHE A 241 -10.57 -9.89 24.51
CA PHE A 241 -10.47 -8.80 23.53
C PHE A 241 -11.86 -8.28 23.17
N THR A 242 -12.01 -6.96 23.28
CA THR A 242 -13.23 -6.25 22.89
C THR A 242 -12.96 -5.28 21.74
N LEU A 243 -14.00 -4.83 21.04
CA LEU A 243 -13.85 -3.83 19.98
C LEU A 243 -13.33 -2.49 20.55
N CYS A 244 -13.69 -2.16 21.80
CA CYS A 244 -13.12 -1.06 22.57
C CYS A 244 -11.59 -1.12 22.62
N ASP A 245 -10.99 -2.30 22.81
CA ASP A 245 -9.52 -2.45 22.85
C ASP A 245 -8.85 -2.15 21.50
N PHE A 246 -9.49 -2.55 20.40
CA PHE A 246 -8.96 -2.30 19.07
C PHE A 246 -9.08 -0.82 18.69
N ALA A 247 -10.19 -0.18 19.06
CA ALA A 247 -10.46 1.24 18.83
C ALA A 247 -9.57 2.18 19.67
N SER A 248 -9.24 1.77 20.91
CA SER A 248 -8.48 2.59 21.85
C SER A 248 -7.03 2.79 21.42
N ASP A 249 -6.43 3.90 21.85
CA ASP A 249 -5.06 4.25 21.52
C ASP A 249 -4.06 3.27 22.15
N VAL A 250 -4.35 2.82 23.37
CA VAL A 250 -3.56 1.80 24.08
C VAL A 250 -4.49 0.79 24.76
N ARG A 251 -4.16 -0.49 24.65
CA ARG A 251 -4.78 -1.57 25.43
C ARG A 251 -3.94 -1.87 26.66
N ALA A 252 -4.57 -1.93 27.81
CA ALA A 252 -4.00 -2.43 29.06
C ALA A 252 -4.69 -3.74 29.45
N PRO A 253 -3.96 -4.79 29.85
CA PRO A 253 -4.54 -6.09 30.19
C PRO A 253 -5.33 -6.08 31.50
N THR A 254 -5.16 -5.07 32.35
CA THR A 254 -5.88 -4.91 33.61
C THR A 254 -6.04 -3.42 33.95
N PRO A 255 -7.02 -3.05 34.79
CA PRO A 255 -7.16 -1.69 35.31
C PRO A 255 -5.90 -1.17 36.02
N SER A 256 -5.21 -2.05 36.78
CA SER A 256 -3.94 -1.71 37.42
C SER A 256 -2.86 -1.38 36.38
N ALA A 257 -2.73 -2.18 35.32
CA ALA A 257 -1.77 -1.92 34.25
C ALA A 257 -2.08 -0.60 33.52
N ALA A 258 -3.35 -0.25 33.33
CA ALA A 258 -3.73 1.04 32.74
C ALA A 258 -3.23 2.22 33.59
N ALA A 259 -3.36 2.13 34.92
CA ALA A 259 -2.82 3.09 35.86
C ALA A 259 -1.27 3.16 35.84
N GLU A 260 -0.58 2.04 35.56
CA GLU A 260 0.88 2.04 35.40
C GLU A 260 1.33 2.66 34.08
N ILE A 261 0.58 2.45 32.99
CA ILE A 261 0.90 2.96 31.65
C ILE A 261 0.73 4.49 31.60
N VAL A 262 -0.35 5.02 32.19
CA VAL A 262 -0.67 6.45 32.10
C VAL A 262 0.31 7.33 32.87
N CYS A 263 1.01 6.78 33.85
CA CYS A 263 1.88 7.55 34.73
C CYS A 263 3.29 6.96 34.83
N LYS A 264 4.29 7.79 34.53
CA LYS A 264 5.69 7.49 34.85
C LYS A 264 5.88 7.41 36.36
N SER A 265 6.61 6.41 36.84
CA SER A 265 6.86 6.24 38.26
C SER A 265 7.61 7.46 38.82
N SER A 266 7.16 7.98 39.96
CA SER A 266 7.85 9.04 40.71
C SER A 266 9.29 8.64 41.05
N ASP A 267 9.57 7.35 41.19
CA ASP A 267 10.92 6.84 41.43
C ASP A 267 11.83 7.04 40.22
N GLN A 268 11.31 6.94 38.99
CA GLN A 268 12.08 7.25 37.78
C GLN A 268 12.48 8.72 37.76
N TYR A 269 11.55 9.64 38.04
CA TYR A 269 11.86 11.07 38.15
C TYR A 269 12.86 11.37 39.27
N ARG A 270 12.72 10.72 40.44
CA ARG A 270 13.70 10.84 41.53
C ARG A 270 15.08 10.35 41.10
N GLN A 271 15.15 9.24 40.38
CA GLN A 271 16.40 8.65 39.92
C GLN A 271 17.05 9.52 38.84
N GLU A 272 16.28 10.05 37.88
CA GLU A 272 16.74 11.03 36.90
C GLU A 272 17.31 12.29 37.58
N LEU A 273 16.60 12.84 38.57
CA LEU A 273 17.05 14.03 39.30
C LEU A 273 18.30 13.75 40.15
N GLN A 274 18.39 12.57 40.78
CA GLN A 274 19.60 12.14 41.49
C GLN A 274 20.78 11.98 40.53
N ASN A 275 20.58 11.40 39.35
CA ASN A 275 21.62 11.24 38.34
C ASN A 275 22.10 12.60 37.83
N LEU A 276 21.19 13.54 37.56
CA LEU A 276 21.54 14.90 37.16
C LEU A 276 22.31 15.63 38.26
N ARG A 277 21.90 15.51 39.53
CA ARG A 277 22.61 16.08 40.68
C ARG A 277 24.02 15.51 40.82
N ARG A 278 24.20 14.18 40.67
CA ARG A 278 25.52 13.53 40.69
C ARG A 278 26.39 14.03 39.55
N TYR A 279 25.84 14.13 38.34
CA TYR A 279 26.53 14.62 37.15
C TYR A 279 27.06 16.05 37.34
N VAL A 280 26.20 16.98 37.76
CA VAL A 280 26.57 18.38 38.01
C VAL A 280 27.61 18.49 39.13
N SER A 281 27.41 17.76 40.24
CA SER A 281 28.36 17.80 41.37
C SER A 281 29.73 17.22 41.01
N SER A 282 29.77 16.20 40.15
CA SER A 282 31.03 15.63 39.65
C SER A 282 31.76 16.62 38.73
N HIS A 283 31.05 17.19 37.76
CA HIS A 283 31.63 18.17 36.82
C HIS A 283 32.12 19.44 37.54
N ALA A 284 31.34 19.97 38.49
CA ALA A 284 31.75 21.12 39.29
C ALA A 284 33.03 20.84 40.09
N ARG A 285 33.13 19.66 40.74
CA ARG A 285 34.35 19.25 41.47
C ARG A 285 35.56 19.11 40.55
N GLN A 286 35.40 18.48 39.40
CA GLN A 286 36.48 18.34 38.41
C GLN A 286 36.95 19.70 37.87
N PHE A 287 36.01 20.61 37.57
CA PHE A 287 36.33 21.96 37.12
C PHE A 287 37.10 22.77 38.18
N ILE A 288 36.63 22.75 39.43
CA ILE A 288 37.31 23.44 40.55
C ILE A 288 38.70 22.84 40.81
N ALA A 289 38.84 21.50 40.79
CA ALA A 289 40.12 20.83 40.98
C ALA A 289 41.13 21.20 39.88
N ALA A 290 40.69 21.23 38.61
CA ALA A 290 41.53 21.65 37.49
C ALA A 290 42.01 23.10 37.64
N LYS A 291 41.13 24.03 38.05
CA LYS A 291 41.49 25.44 38.31
C LYS A 291 42.41 25.61 39.50
N LYS A 292 42.20 24.85 40.60
CA LYS A 292 43.11 24.83 41.75
C LYS A 292 44.50 24.32 41.39
N ASN A 293 44.59 23.22 40.62
CA ASN A 293 45.87 22.67 40.16
C ASN A 293 46.63 23.70 39.32
N LEU A 294 45.95 24.38 38.39
CA LEU A 294 46.54 25.46 37.59
C LEU A 294 47.05 26.59 38.49
N LEU A 295 46.25 27.05 39.46
CA LEU A 295 46.65 28.09 40.41
C LEU A 295 47.88 27.67 41.26
N THR A 296 47.90 26.44 41.78
CA THR A 296 49.06 25.94 42.55
C THR A 296 50.33 25.82 41.69
N HIS A 297 50.19 25.47 40.41
CA HIS A 297 51.31 25.44 39.47
C HIS A 297 51.90 26.84 39.26
N TRP A 298 51.05 27.84 39.01
CA TRP A 298 51.48 29.24 38.90
C TRP A 298 52.10 29.77 40.20
N GLN A 299 51.50 29.48 41.36
CA GLN A 299 52.04 29.89 42.67
C GLN A 299 53.46 29.33 42.91
N ARG A 300 53.71 28.06 42.57
CA ARG A 300 55.06 27.48 42.69
C ARG A 300 56.06 28.12 41.73
N HIS A 301 55.64 28.39 40.50
CA HIS A 301 56.50 29.04 39.51
C HIS A 301 56.87 30.47 39.90
N LEU A 302 55.91 31.25 40.41
CA LEU A 302 56.12 32.63 40.87
C LEU A 302 56.94 32.73 42.17
N ALA A 303 56.95 31.69 43.00
CA ALA A 303 57.72 31.66 44.25
C ALA A 303 59.21 31.30 44.05
N SER A 304 59.59 30.72 42.91
CA SER A 304 60.98 30.34 42.65
C SER A 304 61.82 31.54 42.20
N VAL A 305 62.93 31.79 42.89
CA VAL A 305 63.93 32.82 42.52
C VAL A 305 64.50 32.54 41.12
N ASP A 306 64.52 31.27 40.71
CA ASP A 306 64.96 30.82 39.38
C ASP A 306 64.18 31.47 38.23
N PHE A 307 62.90 31.80 38.44
CA PHE A 307 62.11 32.53 37.44
C PHE A 307 62.73 33.90 37.13
N TYR A 308 63.15 34.63 38.17
CA TYR A 308 63.81 35.93 38.03
C TYR A 308 65.22 35.78 37.45
N HIS A 309 65.98 34.75 37.84
CA HIS A 309 67.30 34.51 37.25
C HIS A 309 67.23 34.20 35.76
N THR A 310 66.23 33.42 35.32
CA THR A 310 66.05 33.13 33.89
C THR A 310 65.69 34.40 33.12
N ALA A 311 64.78 35.23 33.66
CA ALA A 311 64.43 36.52 33.07
C ALA A 311 65.64 37.48 33.02
N GLN A 312 66.45 37.52 34.08
CA GLN A 312 67.64 38.38 34.18
C GLN A 312 68.76 37.92 33.23
N GLN A 313 69.03 36.62 33.11
CA GLN A 313 69.96 36.09 32.11
C GLN A 313 69.53 36.49 30.70
N THR A 314 68.23 36.42 30.40
CA THR A 314 67.70 36.80 29.08
C THR A 314 67.90 38.30 28.82
N LEU A 315 67.73 39.15 29.86
CA LEU A 315 68.04 40.58 29.79
C LEU A 315 69.53 40.84 29.54
N ASP A 316 70.42 40.13 30.23
CA ASP A 316 71.87 40.30 30.08
C ASP A 316 72.35 39.88 28.69
N TYR A 317 71.84 38.76 28.16
CA TYR A 317 72.12 38.33 26.79
C TYR A 317 71.63 39.34 25.75
N THR A 318 70.43 39.90 25.92
CA THR A 318 69.90 40.90 24.99
C THR A 318 70.69 42.21 25.03
N ARG A 319 71.12 42.65 26.22
CA ARG A 319 72.01 43.83 26.37
C ARG A 319 73.35 43.63 25.68
N ALA A 320 74.03 42.51 25.93
CA ALA A 320 75.34 42.22 25.33
C ALA A 320 75.26 42.04 23.80
N ALA A 321 74.10 41.60 23.28
CA ALA A 321 73.87 41.54 21.84
C ALA A 321 73.70 42.94 21.23
N LEU A 322 72.99 43.85 21.92
CA LEU A 322 72.78 45.22 21.48
C LEU A 322 74.11 46.00 21.43
N GLU A 323 74.93 45.93 22.48
CA GLU A 323 76.22 46.61 22.57
C GLU A 323 77.16 46.20 21.41
N ARG A 324 77.30 44.89 21.17
CA ARG A 324 78.06 44.37 20.03
C ARG A 324 77.51 44.82 18.67
N GLY A 325 76.19 44.90 18.54
CA GLY A 325 75.52 45.37 17.33
C GLY A 325 75.79 46.85 17.02
N ILE A 326 75.94 47.69 18.05
CA ILE A 326 76.27 49.11 17.90
C ILE A 326 77.72 49.28 17.46
N GLU A 327 78.67 48.61 18.13
CA GLU A 327 80.10 48.71 17.81
C GLU A 327 80.39 48.27 16.38
N THR A 328 79.83 47.13 15.95
CA THR A 328 79.99 46.63 14.59
C THR A 328 79.43 47.57 13.53
N LYS A 329 78.28 48.22 13.79
CA LYS A 329 77.75 49.24 12.87
C LYS A 329 78.63 50.49 12.79
N LEU A 330 79.16 50.95 13.92
CA LEU A 330 79.96 52.17 13.98
C LEU A 330 81.28 52.02 13.20
N GLU A 331 81.91 50.85 13.33
CA GLU A 331 83.12 50.51 12.58
C GLU A 331 82.84 50.39 11.07
N TYR A 332 81.71 49.79 10.69
CA TYR A 332 81.27 49.73 9.30
C TYR A 332 81.10 51.12 8.66
N TYR A 333 80.51 52.09 9.37
CA TYR A 333 80.34 53.44 8.85
C TYR A 333 81.65 54.23 8.74
N LYS A 334 82.59 54.05 9.68
CA LYS A 334 83.94 54.65 9.58
C LYS A 334 84.68 54.17 8.32
N GLN A 335 84.62 52.87 8.04
CA GLN A 335 85.23 52.29 6.85
C GLN A 335 84.57 52.81 5.55
N ARG A 336 83.23 52.91 5.50
CA ARG A 336 82.53 53.51 4.35
C ARG A 336 82.92 54.97 4.11
N PHE A 337 83.05 55.78 5.17
CA PHE A 337 83.45 57.19 5.02
C PHE A 337 84.86 57.33 4.42
N ALA A 338 85.81 56.50 4.87
CA ALA A 338 87.16 56.46 4.30
C ALA A 338 87.13 56.04 2.81
N GLN A 339 86.25 55.10 2.45
CA GLN A 339 86.06 54.66 1.06
C GLN A 339 85.50 55.80 0.18
N TYR A 340 84.49 56.54 0.66
CA TYR A 340 83.92 57.67 -0.06
C TYR A 340 84.91 58.81 -0.27
N ARG A 341 85.74 59.12 0.74
CA ARG A 341 86.79 60.14 0.63
C ARG A 341 87.82 59.81 -0.46
N ARG A 342 88.15 58.52 -0.68
CA ARG A 342 89.02 58.09 -1.78
C ARG A 342 88.34 58.18 -3.15
N TRP A 343 87.03 57.91 -3.21
CA TRP A 343 86.26 57.85 -4.46
C TRP A 343 86.08 59.21 -5.16
N LEU A 344 86.14 60.31 -4.40
CA LEU A 344 85.83 61.67 -4.88
C LEU A 344 86.96 62.39 -5.64
N LYS A 345 88.15 61.80 -5.83
CA LYS A 345 89.33 62.54 -6.30
C LYS A 345 89.66 62.59 -7.80
N SER A 346 89.02 61.86 -8.72
CA SER A 346 89.36 62.08 -10.16
C SER A 346 88.45 61.52 -11.27
N ASP A 347 87.55 60.56 -11.05
CA ASP A 347 86.85 59.87 -12.19
C ASP A 347 85.30 59.86 -12.09
N VAL A 348 84.71 60.74 -11.28
CA VAL A 348 83.29 60.63 -10.92
C VAL A 348 82.36 61.11 -12.04
N LEU A 349 82.66 62.21 -12.73
CA LEU A 349 81.76 62.77 -13.75
C LEU A 349 81.61 61.86 -14.99
N ILE A 350 82.71 61.34 -15.51
CA ILE A 350 82.70 60.41 -16.68
C ILE A 350 81.98 59.11 -16.32
N ARG A 351 82.14 58.61 -15.09
CA ARG A 351 81.42 57.41 -14.62
C ARG A 351 79.93 57.67 -14.45
N ILE A 352 79.51 58.86 -14.02
CA ILE A 352 78.09 59.21 -13.88
C ILE A 352 77.41 59.27 -15.25
N GLU A 353 78.02 59.88 -16.28
CA GLU A 353 77.43 59.93 -17.63
C GLU A 353 77.29 58.54 -18.24
N LYS A 354 78.33 57.69 -18.10
CA LYS A 354 78.27 56.31 -18.58
C LYS A 354 77.22 55.49 -17.83
N HIS A 355 77.11 55.68 -16.51
CA HIS A 355 76.12 55.00 -15.69
C HIS A 355 74.69 55.48 -15.97
N LEU A 356 74.48 56.77 -16.29
CA LEU A 356 73.19 57.30 -16.75
C LEU A 356 72.79 56.69 -18.10
N ALA A 357 73.72 56.52 -19.03
CA ALA A 357 73.46 55.84 -20.30
C ALA A 357 73.08 54.36 -20.10
N ASP A 358 73.84 53.64 -19.25
CA ASP A 358 73.56 52.24 -18.91
C ASP A 358 72.22 52.09 -18.17
N LEU A 359 71.90 52.99 -17.25
CA LEU A 359 70.61 53.02 -16.55
C LEU A 359 69.46 53.30 -17.51
N ASN A 360 69.62 54.22 -18.45
CA ASN A 360 68.58 54.52 -19.43
C ASN A 360 68.37 53.33 -20.38
N GLN A 361 69.44 52.66 -20.79
CA GLN A 361 69.36 51.43 -21.58
C GLN A 361 68.70 50.28 -20.81
N SER A 362 69.06 50.10 -19.53
CA SER A 362 68.46 49.10 -18.64
C SER A 362 66.99 49.40 -18.32
N LEU A 363 66.63 50.67 -18.15
CA LEU A 363 65.25 51.11 -17.95
C LEU A 363 64.44 50.85 -19.22
N MET A 364 64.96 51.18 -20.39
CA MET A 364 64.29 50.90 -21.67
C MET A 364 64.14 49.40 -21.92
N LEU A 365 65.16 48.60 -21.59
CA LEU A 365 65.07 47.14 -21.61
C LEU A 365 64.03 46.62 -20.60
N SER A 366 63.99 47.18 -19.40
CA SER A 366 63.03 46.78 -18.36
C SER A 366 61.60 47.16 -18.72
N ILE A 367 61.38 48.35 -19.28
CA ILE A 367 60.09 48.78 -19.81
C ILE A 367 59.67 47.89 -20.98
N LYS A 368 60.57 47.62 -21.92
CA LYS A 368 60.32 46.74 -23.07
C LYS A 368 60.01 45.31 -22.60
N ASN A 369 60.76 44.79 -21.63
CA ASN A 369 60.52 43.50 -21.02
C ASN A 369 59.20 43.47 -20.25
N LYS A 370 58.83 44.54 -19.53
CA LYS A 370 57.58 44.60 -18.77
C LYS A 370 56.36 44.72 -19.69
N ILE A 371 56.48 45.48 -20.78
CA ILE A 371 55.49 45.53 -21.87
C ILE A 371 55.41 44.16 -22.54
N TYR A 372 56.53 43.51 -22.82
CA TYR A 372 56.57 42.18 -23.41
C TYR A 372 55.95 41.12 -22.47
N THR A 373 56.24 41.15 -21.17
CA THR A 373 55.66 40.23 -20.17
C THR A 373 54.17 40.49 -20.02
N LYS A 374 53.72 41.74 -20.07
CA LYS A 374 52.29 42.06 -20.04
C LYS A 374 51.59 41.66 -21.35
N LYS A 375 52.22 41.86 -22.50
CA LYS A 375 51.71 41.41 -23.80
C LYS A 375 51.64 39.89 -23.89
N THR A 376 52.63 39.18 -23.38
CA THR A 376 52.62 37.71 -23.28
C THR A 376 51.59 37.22 -22.27
N SER A 377 51.44 37.88 -21.11
CA SER A 377 50.36 37.57 -20.16
C SER A 377 48.97 37.82 -20.76
N LEU A 378 48.80 38.92 -21.51
CA LEU A 378 47.54 39.25 -22.20
C LEU A 378 47.27 38.26 -23.34
N ASN A 379 48.29 37.88 -24.11
CA ASN A 379 48.20 36.83 -25.12
C ASN A 379 47.91 35.47 -24.48
N GLN A 380 48.51 35.17 -23.32
CA GLN A 380 48.24 33.95 -22.56
C GLN A 380 46.79 33.93 -22.09
N LEU A 381 46.27 35.02 -21.51
CA LEU A 381 44.85 35.17 -21.15
C LEU A 381 43.92 35.08 -22.37
N TYR A 382 44.30 35.69 -23.49
CA TYR A 382 43.57 35.58 -24.76
C TYR A 382 43.56 34.12 -25.26
N THR A 383 44.68 33.40 -25.16
CA THR A 383 44.73 31.98 -25.54
C THR A 383 44.06 31.05 -24.52
N SER A 384 44.16 31.32 -23.23
CA SER A 384 43.66 30.42 -22.18
C SER A 384 42.18 30.61 -21.91
N CYS A 385 41.68 31.84 -22.01
CA CYS A 385 40.27 32.14 -21.83
C CYS A 385 39.55 32.12 -23.17
N LEU A 386 39.95 32.98 -24.12
CA LEU A 386 39.21 33.14 -25.38
C LEU A 386 39.38 31.95 -26.33
N LYS A 387 40.62 31.47 -26.55
CA LYS A 387 40.86 30.39 -27.51
C LYS A 387 40.35 29.04 -27.00
N ASN A 388 40.48 28.74 -25.70
CA ASN A 388 39.90 27.52 -25.12
C ASN A 388 38.38 27.59 -25.02
N GLU A 389 37.77 28.73 -24.67
CA GLU A 389 36.30 28.86 -24.73
C GLU A 389 35.80 28.78 -26.17
N LEU A 390 36.48 29.40 -27.13
CA LEU A 390 36.14 29.30 -28.55
C LEU A 390 36.29 27.86 -29.06
N LEU A 391 37.37 27.15 -28.68
CA LEU A 391 37.58 25.75 -29.05
C LEU A 391 36.50 24.85 -28.41
N ASN A 392 36.14 25.09 -27.14
CA ASN A 392 35.08 24.35 -26.46
C ASN A 392 33.70 24.65 -27.07
N LEU A 393 33.43 25.91 -27.44
CA LEU A 393 32.23 26.29 -28.18
C LEU A 393 32.21 25.69 -29.60
N GLN A 394 33.35 25.62 -30.29
CA GLN A 394 33.50 24.95 -31.58
C GLN A 394 33.27 23.45 -31.45
N HIS A 395 33.83 22.79 -30.44
CA HIS A 395 33.55 21.38 -30.17
C HIS A 395 32.08 21.13 -29.82
N ARG A 396 31.47 21.97 -28.97
CA ARG A 396 30.04 21.87 -28.64
C ARG A 396 29.16 22.10 -29.86
N THR A 397 29.43 23.13 -30.67
CA THR A 397 28.68 23.41 -31.90
C THR A 397 28.89 22.33 -32.96
N GLN A 398 30.10 21.77 -33.10
CA GLN A 398 30.38 20.67 -34.01
C GLN A 398 29.70 19.37 -33.54
N HIS A 399 29.72 19.08 -32.24
CA HIS A 399 29.00 17.96 -31.67
C HIS A 399 27.49 18.10 -31.88
N SER A 400 26.92 19.29 -31.64
CA SER A 400 25.52 19.57 -31.93
C SER A 400 25.21 19.45 -33.42
N ARG A 401 26.09 19.92 -34.32
CA ARG A 401 25.94 19.72 -35.79
C ARG A 401 25.98 18.26 -36.19
N ASN A 402 26.84 17.45 -35.57
CA ASN A 402 26.91 16.01 -35.82
C ASN A 402 25.64 15.31 -35.33
N ILE A 403 25.08 15.71 -34.18
CA ILE A 403 23.78 15.22 -33.73
C ILE A 403 22.68 15.66 -34.71
N LEU A 404 22.65 16.93 -35.11
CA LEU A 404 21.65 17.46 -36.05
C LEU A 404 21.74 16.77 -37.42
N SER A 405 22.94 16.48 -37.91
CA SER A 405 23.14 15.75 -39.16
C SER A 405 22.75 14.28 -39.02
N GLN A 406 23.04 13.64 -37.89
CA GLN A 406 22.58 12.28 -37.60
C GLN A 406 21.05 12.21 -37.49
N LEU A 407 20.41 13.15 -36.78
CA LEU A 407 18.97 13.25 -36.68
C LEU A 407 18.33 13.54 -38.03
N SER A 408 18.87 14.51 -38.80
CA SER A 408 18.42 14.81 -40.15
C SER A 408 18.54 13.61 -41.08
N ARG A 409 19.64 12.85 -41.00
CA ARG A 409 19.83 11.61 -41.76
C ARG A 409 18.83 10.53 -41.34
N ARG A 410 18.62 10.33 -40.04
CA ARG A 410 17.60 9.39 -39.53
C ARG A 410 16.20 9.79 -39.96
N LEU A 411 15.90 11.08 -39.97
CA LEU A 411 14.60 11.64 -40.36
C LEU A 411 14.40 11.53 -41.88
N HIS A 412 15.43 11.80 -42.69
CA HIS A 412 15.42 11.53 -44.13
C HIS A 412 15.22 10.04 -44.44
N ILE A 413 15.94 9.15 -43.76
CA ILE A 413 15.77 7.70 -43.94
C ILE A 413 14.35 7.28 -43.53
N ALA A 414 13.83 7.77 -42.40
CA ALA A 414 12.47 7.45 -41.95
C ALA A 414 11.38 7.99 -42.89
N ILE A 415 11.54 9.21 -43.42
CA ILE A 415 10.64 9.78 -44.42
C ILE A 415 10.73 8.97 -45.73
N ALA A 416 11.93 8.66 -46.20
CA ALA A 416 12.13 7.88 -47.43
C ALA A 416 11.55 6.46 -47.28
N SER A 417 11.78 5.79 -46.16
CA SER A 417 11.19 4.48 -45.88
C SER A 417 9.66 4.57 -45.81
N SER A 418 9.13 5.60 -45.15
CA SER A 418 7.67 5.84 -45.09
C SER A 418 7.07 6.08 -46.48
N GLN A 419 7.68 6.96 -47.28
CA GLN A 419 7.27 7.24 -48.66
C GLN A 419 7.34 5.98 -49.52
N GLN A 420 8.40 5.18 -49.40
CA GLN A 420 8.53 3.92 -50.12
C GLN A 420 7.41 2.94 -49.74
N THR A 421 7.13 2.73 -48.44
CA THR A 421 5.99 1.89 -48.02
C THR A 421 4.64 2.42 -48.52
N HIS A 422 4.42 3.74 -48.52
CA HIS A 422 3.18 4.33 -49.04
C HIS A 422 3.09 4.20 -50.57
N GLN A 423 4.19 4.33 -51.30
CA GLN A 423 4.23 4.08 -52.76
C GLN A 423 3.98 2.60 -53.08
N GLU A 424 4.60 1.67 -52.36
CA GLU A 424 4.35 0.24 -52.51
C GLU A 424 2.88 -0.10 -52.22
N CYS A 425 2.28 0.50 -51.18
CA CYS A 425 0.86 0.36 -50.88
C CYS A 425 -0.05 0.96 -51.97
N LEU A 426 0.28 2.14 -52.50
CA LEU A 426 -0.45 2.76 -53.61
C LEU A 426 -0.38 1.93 -54.89
N VAL A 427 0.79 1.40 -55.24
CA VAL A 427 0.96 0.51 -56.40
C VAL A 427 0.16 -0.77 -56.21
N ARG A 428 0.17 -1.35 -55.00
CA ARG A 428 -0.64 -2.52 -54.69
C ARG A 428 -2.13 -2.23 -54.80
N LEU A 429 -2.61 -1.14 -54.22
CA LEU A 429 -4.01 -0.69 -54.32
C LEU A 429 -4.41 -0.41 -55.77
N GLN A 430 -3.54 0.24 -56.55
CA GLN A 430 -3.77 0.49 -57.97
C GLN A 430 -3.90 -0.81 -58.76
N ASN A 431 -3.02 -1.78 -58.52
CA ASN A 431 -3.09 -3.10 -59.16
C ASN A 431 -4.34 -3.88 -58.75
N GLU A 432 -4.71 -3.87 -57.45
CA GLU A 432 -5.95 -4.48 -56.96
C GLU A 432 -7.18 -3.80 -57.57
N LEU A 433 -7.18 -2.48 -57.69
CA LEU A 433 -8.28 -1.71 -58.26
C LEU A 433 -8.40 -1.92 -59.78
N SER A 434 -7.28 -1.92 -60.51
CA SER A 434 -7.26 -2.27 -61.95
C SER A 434 -7.72 -3.70 -62.19
N PHE A 435 -7.28 -4.66 -61.36
CA PHE A 435 -7.75 -6.05 -61.42
C PHE A 435 -9.24 -6.15 -61.13
N THR A 436 -9.74 -5.44 -60.11
CA THR A 436 -11.16 -5.43 -59.74
C THR A 436 -12.02 -4.79 -60.83
N ILE A 437 -11.59 -3.66 -61.39
CA ILE A 437 -12.25 -3.00 -62.52
C ILE A 437 -12.27 -3.92 -63.75
N GLN A 438 -11.13 -4.52 -64.11
CA GLN A 438 -11.08 -5.48 -65.22
C GLN A 438 -12.01 -6.65 -64.95
N HIS A 439 -12.01 -7.23 -63.75
CA HIS A 439 -12.89 -8.34 -63.40
C HIS A 439 -14.37 -7.94 -63.48
N LEU A 440 -14.75 -6.76 -62.97
CA LEU A 440 -16.11 -6.23 -63.06
C LEU A 440 -16.52 -5.94 -64.51
N LEU A 441 -15.63 -5.34 -65.31
CA LEU A 441 -15.86 -5.10 -66.74
C LEU A 441 -15.99 -6.40 -67.52
N THR A 442 -15.19 -7.42 -67.23
CA THR A 442 -15.29 -8.74 -67.84
C THR A 442 -16.62 -9.39 -67.48
N LYS A 443 -17.01 -9.40 -66.19
CA LYS A 443 -18.33 -9.88 -65.76
C LYS A 443 -19.49 -9.10 -66.39
N ALA A 444 -19.35 -7.78 -66.53
CA ALA A 444 -20.37 -6.94 -67.17
C ALA A 444 -20.45 -7.21 -68.68
N LYS A 445 -19.33 -7.40 -69.36
CA LYS A 445 -19.27 -7.83 -70.77
C LYS A 445 -19.88 -9.21 -70.96
N GLU A 446 -19.54 -10.18 -70.11
CA GLU A 446 -20.13 -11.52 -70.12
C GLU A 446 -21.65 -11.46 -69.90
N ARG A 447 -22.12 -10.63 -68.95
CA ARG A 447 -23.57 -10.39 -68.75
C ARG A 447 -24.22 -9.74 -69.97
N CYS A 448 -23.61 -8.71 -70.55
CA CYS A 448 -24.13 -8.07 -71.75
C CYS A 448 -24.14 -9.01 -72.95
N GLN A 449 -23.10 -9.83 -73.14
CA GLN A 449 -23.05 -10.86 -74.18
C GLN A 449 -24.12 -11.92 -73.94
N ALA A 450 -24.30 -12.40 -72.70
CA ALA A 450 -25.37 -13.36 -72.38
C ALA A 450 -26.77 -12.75 -72.62
N ILE A 451 -26.99 -11.49 -72.27
CA ILE A 451 -28.25 -10.77 -72.55
C ILE A 451 -28.42 -10.52 -74.05
N GLN A 452 -27.35 -10.22 -74.79
CA GLN A 452 -27.38 -10.01 -76.23
C GLN A 452 -27.61 -11.32 -76.98
N GLU A 453 -26.99 -12.42 -76.55
CA GLU A 453 -27.24 -13.77 -77.04
C GLU A 453 -28.66 -14.20 -76.73
N GLN A 454 -29.15 -13.97 -75.50
CA GLN A 454 -30.56 -14.19 -75.15
C GLN A 454 -31.51 -13.35 -76.00
N ALA A 455 -31.25 -12.05 -76.17
CA ALA A 455 -32.07 -11.16 -76.99
C ALA A 455 -32.03 -11.55 -78.47
N SER A 456 -30.89 -12.04 -78.97
CA SER A 456 -30.78 -12.57 -80.32
C SER A 456 -31.48 -13.92 -80.48
N SER A 457 -31.48 -14.77 -79.45
CA SER A 457 -32.21 -16.05 -79.44
C SER A 457 -33.72 -15.87 -79.30
N LEU A 458 -34.16 -14.81 -78.62
CA LEU A 458 -35.56 -14.43 -78.41
C LEU A 458 -36.11 -13.53 -79.52
N ASN A 459 -35.27 -13.09 -80.47
CA ASN A 459 -35.74 -12.30 -81.60
C ASN A 459 -36.51 -13.21 -82.59
N PRO A 460 -37.82 -13.01 -82.79
CA PRO A 460 -38.63 -13.84 -83.69
C PRO A 460 -38.09 -13.89 -85.12
N LYS A 461 -37.35 -12.85 -85.58
CA LYS A 461 -36.70 -12.85 -86.89
C LYS A 461 -35.53 -13.84 -87.01
N ASN A 462 -34.85 -14.18 -85.91
CA ASN A 462 -33.80 -15.20 -85.91
C ASN A 462 -34.36 -16.62 -85.85
N VAL A 463 -35.57 -16.79 -85.30
CA VAL A 463 -36.33 -18.05 -85.42
C VAL A 463 -36.74 -18.28 -86.88
N LEU A 464 -37.18 -17.24 -87.60
CA LEU A 464 -37.49 -17.31 -89.04
C LEU A 464 -36.27 -17.66 -89.92
N LYS A 465 -35.05 -17.24 -89.54
CA LYS A 465 -33.79 -17.64 -90.24
C LYS A 465 -33.44 -19.14 -90.12
N ARG A 466 -34.01 -19.86 -89.15
CA ARG A 466 -33.78 -21.30 -88.96
C ARG A 466 -34.73 -22.18 -89.78
N GLY A 467 -35.44 -21.60 -90.76
CA GLY A 467 -36.38 -22.32 -91.63
C GLY A 467 -37.78 -22.50 -91.03
N PHE A 468 -38.09 -21.81 -89.93
CA PHE A 468 -39.44 -21.79 -89.36
C PHE A 468 -40.27 -20.70 -90.01
N ALA A 469 -41.57 -20.91 -90.05
CA ALA A 469 -42.54 -19.91 -90.48
C ALA A 469 -43.48 -19.57 -89.33
N GLN A 470 -43.89 -18.30 -89.23
CA GLN A 470 -44.92 -17.87 -88.28
C GLN A 470 -46.28 -17.90 -88.97
N LEU A 471 -47.22 -18.62 -88.38
CA LEU A 471 -48.60 -18.71 -88.87
C LEU A 471 -49.43 -17.62 -88.21
N PHE A 472 -50.15 -16.82 -89.01
CA PHE A 472 -51.10 -15.80 -88.56
C PHE A 472 -52.48 -16.12 -89.10
N ASP A 473 -53.51 -15.88 -88.29
CA ASP A 473 -54.90 -15.94 -88.76
C ASP A 473 -55.15 -14.81 -89.78
N PHE A 474 -55.81 -15.13 -90.91
CA PHE A 474 -56.02 -14.19 -92.01
C PHE A 474 -56.75 -12.91 -91.58
N ASN A 475 -57.69 -13.03 -90.63
CA ASN A 475 -58.50 -11.90 -90.16
C ASN A 475 -58.02 -11.33 -88.82
N LYS A 476 -57.02 -11.96 -88.21
CA LYS A 476 -56.62 -11.72 -86.83
C LYS A 476 -55.10 -11.74 -86.77
N HIS A 477 -54.51 -10.64 -86.32
CA HIS A 477 -53.06 -10.48 -86.14
C HIS A 477 -52.47 -11.38 -85.01
N PHE A 478 -53.15 -12.47 -84.64
CA PHE A 478 -52.73 -13.43 -83.65
C PHE A 478 -51.91 -14.55 -84.31
N VAL A 479 -50.82 -14.92 -83.65
CA VAL A 479 -49.97 -16.04 -84.05
C VAL A 479 -50.67 -17.36 -83.69
N ILE A 480 -50.78 -18.24 -84.68
CA ILE A 480 -51.30 -19.59 -84.52
C ILE A 480 -50.19 -20.46 -83.94
N ILE A 481 -50.35 -20.84 -82.67
CA ILE A 481 -49.36 -21.61 -81.89
C ILE A 481 -49.80 -23.06 -81.63
N SER A 482 -51.03 -23.43 -81.99
CA SER A 482 -51.59 -24.77 -81.78
C SER A 482 -52.28 -25.26 -83.04
N ALA A 483 -52.12 -26.55 -83.36
CA ALA A 483 -52.84 -27.19 -84.46
C ALA A 483 -54.35 -27.31 -84.18
N GLU A 484 -54.79 -27.25 -82.92
CA GLU A 484 -56.21 -27.31 -82.53
C GLU A 484 -57.03 -26.11 -83.02
N SER A 485 -56.38 -24.96 -83.26
CA SER A 485 -57.04 -23.74 -83.73
C SER A 485 -57.23 -23.68 -85.26
N LEU A 486 -56.75 -24.69 -86.00
CA LEU A 486 -56.86 -24.76 -87.46
C LEU A 486 -58.00 -25.67 -87.86
N LYS A 487 -58.83 -25.23 -88.79
CA LYS A 487 -59.86 -26.04 -89.45
C LYS A 487 -59.49 -26.30 -90.90
N GLN A 488 -60.02 -27.39 -91.44
CA GLN A 488 -59.88 -27.71 -92.86
C GLN A 488 -60.50 -26.58 -93.70
N SER A 489 -59.74 -26.06 -94.67
CA SER A 489 -60.06 -24.90 -95.51
C SER A 489 -59.83 -23.50 -94.91
N ASP A 490 -59.22 -23.39 -93.72
CA ASP A 490 -58.81 -22.09 -93.19
C ASP A 490 -57.68 -21.46 -94.04
N LEU A 491 -57.79 -20.15 -94.26
CA LEU A 491 -56.72 -19.33 -94.86
C LEU A 491 -55.78 -18.87 -93.75
N VAL A 492 -54.49 -19.17 -93.90
CA VAL A 492 -53.45 -18.83 -92.93
C VAL A 492 -52.37 -18.02 -93.63
N ARG A 493 -51.95 -16.92 -93.01
CA ARG A 493 -50.82 -16.13 -93.48
C ARG A 493 -49.53 -16.65 -92.85
N VAL A 494 -48.64 -17.16 -93.68
CA VAL A 494 -47.34 -17.70 -93.35
C VAL A 494 -46.30 -16.60 -93.51
N CYS A 495 -45.69 -16.14 -92.43
CA CYS A 495 -44.58 -15.20 -92.47
C CYS A 495 -43.25 -15.97 -92.45
N LEU A 496 -42.44 -15.76 -93.47
CA LEU A 496 -41.10 -16.31 -93.66
C LEU A 496 -40.05 -15.22 -93.43
N GLN A 497 -38.77 -15.58 -93.51
CA GLN A 497 -37.65 -14.64 -93.33
C GLN A 497 -37.70 -13.44 -94.28
N ASP A 498 -38.15 -13.66 -95.51
CA ASP A 498 -38.05 -12.75 -96.66
C ASP A 498 -39.41 -12.31 -97.23
N GLY A 499 -40.52 -12.83 -96.71
CA GLY A 499 -41.85 -12.47 -97.20
C GLY A 499 -43.00 -13.16 -96.47
N GLU A 500 -44.21 -12.89 -96.95
CA GLU A 500 -45.45 -13.52 -96.45
C GLU A 500 -46.12 -14.30 -97.59
N ALA A 501 -46.67 -15.46 -97.29
CA ALA A 501 -47.47 -16.26 -98.21
C ALA A 501 -48.83 -16.57 -97.59
N VAL A 502 -49.88 -16.64 -98.41
CA VAL A 502 -51.20 -17.09 -97.96
C VAL A 502 -51.36 -18.56 -98.35
N VAL A 503 -51.63 -19.43 -97.38
CA VAL A 503 -51.73 -20.87 -97.56
C VAL A 503 -53.08 -21.35 -97.03
N SER A 504 -53.70 -22.30 -97.73
CA SER A 504 -54.93 -22.96 -97.28
C SER A 504 -54.63 -24.29 -96.59
N VAL A 505 -55.33 -24.58 -95.48
CA VAL A 505 -55.18 -25.82 -94.71
C VAL A 505 -55.90 -26.97 -95.42
N LYS A 506 -55.17 -28.00 -95.87
CA LYS A 506 -55.76 -29.20 -96.50
C LYS A 506 -56.21 -30.27 -95.48
N GLU A 507 -55.41 -30.52 -94.45
CA GLU A 507 -55.66 -31.51 -93.40
C GLU A 507 -54.96 -31.06 -92.09
N VAL A 508 -55.49 -31.44 -90.92
CA VAL A 508 -54.93 -31.12 -89.59
C VAL A 508 -54.79 -32.42 -88.81
N TRP A 509 -53.58 -32.68 -88.30
CA TRP A 509 -53.24 -33.89 -87.56
C TRP A 509 -52.70 -33.47 -86.18
N LEU A 510 -53.20 -34.07 -85.09
CA LEU A 510 -52.71 -33.80 -83.75
C LEU A 510 -51.60 -34.80 -83.38
N ASN A 511 -50.61 -34.37 -82.60
CA ASN A 511 -49.45 -35.22 -82.22
C ASN A 511 -49.83 -36.50 -81.46
N ASN A 512 -51.07 -36.61 -80.99
CA ASN A 512 -51.58 -37.82 -80.32
C ASN A 512 -52.01 -38.93 -81.30
N ASP A 513 -51.91 -38.69 -82.62
CA ASP A 513 -52.31 -39.63 -83.68
C ASP A 513 -51.12 -40.36 -84.36
N LYS A 514 -49.91 -40.40 -83.77
CA LYS A 514 -48.74 -41.12 -84.33
C LYS A 514 -48.04 -42.09 -83.35
N LYS A 515 -48.13 -43.39 -83.64
CA LYS A 515 -47.16 -44.44 -83.25
C LYS A 515 -46.15 -44.60 -84.40
N GLY A 516 -44.87 -44.37 -84.15
CA GLY A 516 -43.78 -44.55 -85.12
C GLY A 516 -42.53 -43.78 -84.75
#